data_AF-A0ABD0MP41-F1
#
_entry.id   AF-A0ABD0MP41-F1
#
_cell.length_a   1.000
_cell.length_b   1.000
_cell.length_c   1.000
_cell.angle_alpha   90.00
_cell.angle_beta   90.00
_cell.angle_gamma   90.00
#
_symmetry.space_group_name_H-M   'P 1'
#
loop_
_entity.id
_entity.type
_entity.pdbx_description
1 polymer ?
#
loop_
_entity_poly.entity_id
_entity_poly.type
_entity_poly.pdbx_seq_one_letter_code
_entity_poly.pdbx_strand_id
1 'polypeptide(L)'
;MSVLMFDDIVKRLKADNEDVLKEHELDDKDVTFIKEDEEKSFLYEIVANKQNGIDVDKWDYFARDCHHLGIRNSFDHQCLLKFARVCEVNGRKHICFRDKEADNVYDMFRTRYTLHRQAYQHKITNIIENLTLNSALDEIFEQISSSTADSLKESRDILNKIVRRKLPKFVGEARLTEKNKSKVVDLDHGMKDKNPIEYVYFYSKRKPNEASPIKDYQLSSFLPKRFNEELVRVYYKRTDEKKEEEKKKMEEAEKCFQIWCDSKFGLH
;
A
#
# COMPACT_ATOMS: atom_id res chain seq x y z
N MET A 1 4.92 4.21 17.80
CA MET A 1 5.74 4.87 18.83
C MET A 1 4.86 5.06 20.05
N SER A 2 5.28 4.64 21.25
CA SER A 2 4.47 4.89 22.45
C SER A 2 4.47 6.39 22.76
N VAL A 3 3.36 6.92 23.30
CA VAL A 3 3.23 8.36 23.64
C VAL A 3 4.39 8.82 24.53
N LEU A 4 4.87 7.95 25.42
CA LEU A 4 6.00 8.20 26.31
C LEU A 4 7.34 8.36 25.57
N MET A 5 7.60 7.57 24.52
CA MET A 5 8.82 7.75 23.69
C MET A 5 8.76 9.06 22.92
N PHE A 6 7.59 9.43 22.42
CA PHE A 6 7.42 10.67 21.69
C PHE A 6 7.67 11.89 22.60
N ASP A 7 7.08 11.88 23.80
CA ASP A 7 7.27 12.94 24.79
C ASP A 7 8.75 13.09 25.20
N ASP A 8 9.50 11.98 25.30
CA ASP A 8 10.94 12.01 25.64
C ASP A 8 11.81 12.55 24.49
N ILE A 9 11.48 12.19 23.24
CA ILE A 9 12.14 12.72 22.03
C ILE A 9 11.90 14.22 21.91
N VAL A 10 10.65 14.67 22.10
CA VAL A 10 10.30 16.09 22.06
C VAL A 10 11.03 16.85 23.16
N LYS A 11 11.09 16.32 24.39
CA LYS A 11 11.85 16.95 25.48
C LYS A 11 13.33 17.10 25.15
N ARG A 12 13.98 16.06 24.62
CA ARG A 12 15.40 16.13 24.22
C ARG A 12 15.62 17.15 23.11
N LEU A 13 14.84 17.09 22.04
CA LEU A 13 14.99 18.00 20.91
C LEU A 13 14.74 19.46 21.31
N LYS A 14 13.81 19.74 22.23
CA LYS A 14 13.62 21.08 22.80
C LYS A 14 14.84 21.57 23.57
N ALA A 15 15.41 20.73 24.43
CA ALA A 15 16.59 21.07 25.21
C ALA A 15 17.81 21.33 24.30
N ASP A 16 17.96 20.55 23.24
CA ASP A 16 19.10 20.64 22.32
C ASP A 16 18.99 21.80 21.31
N ASN A 17 17.80 22.39 21.13
CA ASN A 17 17.53 23.40 20.10
C ASN A 17 16.83 24.67 20.63
N GLU A 18 16.98 24.98 21.93
CA GLU A 18 16.29 26.11 22.56
C GLU A 18 16.60 27.46 21.86
N ASP A 19 17.83 27.62 21.39
CA ASP A 19 18.31 28.82 20.69
C ASP A 19 17.63 28.99 19.32
N VAL A 20 17.48 27.90 18.58
CA VAL A 20 16.82 27.85 17.26
C VAL A 20 15.32 28.13 17.40
N LEU A 21 14.69 27.60 18.45
CA LEU A 21 13.28 27.87 18.74
C LEU A 21 13.04 29.35 19.03
N LYS A 22 13.93 29.99 19.80
CA LYS A 22 13.87 31.43 20.09
C LYS A 22 14.12 32.28 18.84
N GLU A 23 15.07 31.91 17.99
CA GLU A 23 15.35 32.61 16.73
C GLU A 23 14.13 32.65 15.80
N HIS A 24 13.32 31.60 15.81
CA HIS A 24 12.09 31.49 15.01
C HIS A 24 10.80 31.86 15.76
N GLU A 25 10.90 32.46 16.95
CA GLU A 25 9.74 32.86 17.78
C GLU A 25 8.77 31.71 18.11
N LEU A 26 9.27 30.47 18.19
CA LEU A 26 8.47 29.29 18.49
C LEU A 26 8.35 29.08 20.00
N ASP A 27 7.13 28.88 20.50
CA ASP A 27 6.83 28.77 21.93
C ASP A 27 6.49 27.33 22.38
N ASP A 28 6.25 27.18 23.69
CA ASP A 28 5.88 25.87 24.27
C ASP A 28 4.55 25.31 23.72
N LYS A 29 3.65 26.16 23.22
CA LYS A 29 2.40 25.76 22.56
C LYS A 29 2.66 25.24 21.15
N ASP A 30 3.58 25.84 20.41
CA ASP A 30 4.00 25.36 19.09
C ASP A 30 4.67 23.98 19.16
N VAL A 31 5.29 23.66 20.30
CA VAL A 31 5.88 22.33 20.52
C VAL A 31 4.90 21.34 21.15
N THR A 32 3.87 21.80 21.88
CA THR A 32 2.74 20.95 22.31
C THR A 32 1.66 20.74 21.24
N PHE A 33 1.78 21.42 20.09
CA PHE A 33 1.01 21.25 18.85
C PHE A 33 0.74 19.79 18.43
N ILE A 34 1.58 18.87 18.90
CA ILE A 34 1.55 17.44 18.56
C ILE A 34 0.51 16.65 19.37
N LYS A 35 -0.23 17.30 20.28
CA LYS A 35 -1.36 16.70 21.02
C LYS A 35 -2.67 17.42 20.66
N GLU A 36 -3.20 17.09 19.49
CA GLU A 36 -4.63 17.25 19.12
C GLU A 36 -5.24 18.65 19.34
N ASP A 37 -4.76 19.64 18.57
CA ASP A 37 -5.50 20.90 18.39
C ASP A 37 -6.70 20.67 17.46
N GLU A 38 -7.93 20.73 18.00
CA GLU A 38 -9.17 20.57 17.23
C GLU A 38 -9.31 21.64 16.13
N GLU A 39 -8.81 22.86 16.36
CA GLU A 39 -8.84 23.97 15.39
C GLU A 39 -7.87 23.76 14.22
N LYS A 40 -6.87 22.90 14.38
CA LYS A 40 -5.87 22.54 13.36
C LYS A 40 -5.89 21.05 13.00
N SER A 41 -7.00 20.39 13.30
CA SER A 41 -7.21 18.96 13.09
C SER A 41 -6.99 18.47 11.65
N PHE A 42 -7.15 19.34 10.66
CA PHE A 42 -6.88 19.07 9.23
C PHE A 42 -5.39 18.81 8.93
N LEU A 43 -4.45 19.28 9.76
CA LEU A 43 -3.01 19.07 9.54
C LEU A 43 -2.62 17.58 9.69
N TYR A 44 -3.37 16.83 10.50
CA TYR A 44 -3.20 15.39 10.67
C TYR A 44 -3.65 14.57 9.44
N GLU A 45 -4.29 15.21 8.47
CA GLU A 45 -4.73 14.58 7.21
C GLU A 45 -3.70 14.74 6.08
N ILE A 46 -2.62 15.50 6.29
CA ILE A 46 -1.65 15.81 5.23
C ILE A 46 -0.66 14.65 5.03
N VAL A 47 0.03 14.23 6.09
CA VAL A 47 1.18 13.31 6.01
C VAL A 47 0.77 11.84 6.10
N ALA A 48 -0.13 11.51 7.03
CA ALA A 48 -0.53 10.13 7.29
C ALA A 48 -2.01 10.08 7.68
N ASN A 49 -2.88 10.16 6.67
CA ASN A 49 -4.30 10.29 6.88
C ASN A 49 -4.93 8.96 7.31
N LYS A 50 -5.21 8.82 8.61
CA LYS A 50 -5.82 7.60 9.17
C LYS A 50 -7.31 7.46 8.89
N GLN A 51 -7.98 8.54 8.46
CA GLN A 51 -9.41 8.54 8.23
C GLN A 51 -9.77 7.89 6.90
N ASN A 52 -9.12 8.30 5.81
CA ASN A 52 -9.42 7.81 4.46
C ASN A 52 -8.18 7.44 3.63
N GLY A 53 -6.98 7.68 4.16
CA GLY A 53 -5.74 7.37 3.46
C GLY A 53 -5.38 8.32 2.32
N ILE A 54 -6.05 9.46 2.14
CA ILE A 54 -5.60 10.48 1.18
C ILE A 54 -4.53 11.34 1.85
N ASP A 55 -3.27 11.15 1.48
CA ASP A 55 -2.11 11.85 2.02
C ASP A 55 -1.02 12.06 0.96
N VAL A 56 -0.08 12.97 1.24
CA VAL A 56 0.99 13.35 0.31
C VAL A 56 2.02 12.24 0.07
N ASP A 57 2.14 11.29 0.99
CA ASP A 57 2.94 10.07 0.83
C ASP A 57 2.52 9.30 -0.42
N LYS A 58 1.20 9.07 -0.58
CA LYS A 58 0.64 8.41 -1.77
C LYS A 58 0.89 9.16 -3.04
N TRP A 59 0.74 10.49 -3.00
CA TRP A 59 0.90 11.31 -4.19
C TRP A 59 2.31 11.19 -4.75
N ASP A 60 3.30 11.24 -3.86
CA ASP A 60 4.70 11.10 -4.22
C ASP A 60 5.02 9.70 -4.75
N TYR A 61 4.72 8.64 -3.99
CA TYR A 61 5.11 7.31 -4.43
C TYR A 61 4.33 6.86 -5.67
N PHE A 62 3.09 7.30 -5.89
CA PHE A 62 2.41 7.05 -7.16
C PHE A 62 3.15 7.66 -8.33
N ALA A 63 3.52 8.95 -8.25
CA ALA A 63 4.24 9.62 -9.33
C ALA A 63 5.61 8.98 -9.56
N ARG A 64 6.35 8.72 -8.48
CA ARG A 64 7.68 8.12 -8.48
C ARG A 64 7.65 6.71 -9.05
N ASP A 65 6.80 5.84 -8.52
CA ASP A 65 6.82 4.43 -8.89
C ASP A 65 6.24 4.23 -10.29
N CYS A 66 5.18 4.94 -10.67
CA CYS A 66 4.68 4.94 -12.04
C CYS A 66 5.77 5.33 -13.04
N HIS A 67 6.56 6.37 -12.74
CA HIS A 67 7.67 6.79 -13.57
C HIS A 67 8.73 5.69 -13.74
N HIS A 68 9.19 5.09 -12.64
CA HIS A 68 10.26 4.09 -12.67
C HIS A 68 9.79 2.71 -13.19
N LEU A 69 8.52 2.36 -13.01
CA LEU A 69 7.94 1.10 -13.46
C LEU A 69 7.38 1.17 -14.88
N GLY A 70 7.29 2.36 -15.49
CA GLY A 70 6.66 2.55 -16.80
C GLY A 70 5.13 2.32 -16.79
N ILE A 71 4.50 2.52 -15.64
CA ILE A 71 3.04 2.42 -15.47
C ILE A 71 2.46 3.83 -15.55
N ARG A 72 1.35 4.02 -16.26
CA ARG A 72 0.71 5.35 -16.33
C ARG A 72 0.02 5.68 -15.02
N ASN A 73 0.38 6.82 -14.41
CA ASN A 73 -0.38 7.40 -13.30
C ASN A 73 -1.60 8.14 -13.84
N SER A 74 -2.82 7.72 -13.46
CA SER A 74 -4.06 8.43 -13.84
C SER A 74 -4.48 9.50 -12.83
N PHE A 75 -3.86 9.53 -11.65
CA PHE A 75 -4.19 10.47 -10.59
C PHE A 75 -3.43 11.80 -10.74
N ASP A 76 -4.17 12.91 -10.79
CA ASP A 76 -3.61 14.26 -10.86
C ASP A 76 -3.69 14.95 -9.50
N HIS A 77 -2.62 14.79 -8.72
CA HIS A 77 -2.47 15.41 -7.40
C HIS A 77 -2.40 16.94 -7.48
N GLN A 78 -1.88 17.52 -8.57
CA GLN A 78 -1.77 18.97 -8.71
C GLN A 78 -3.15 19.60 -8.88
N CYS A 79 -4.03 18.97 -9.66
CA CYS A 79 -5.42 19.37 -9.79
C CYS A 79 -6.14 19.25 -8.44
N LEU A 80 -6.01 18.09 -7.78
CA LEU A 80 -6.67 17.86 -6.50
C LEU A 80 -6.26 18.88 -5.43
N LEU A 81 -4.95 19.19 -5.33
CA LEU A 81 -4.41 20.16 -4.38
C LEU A 81 -4.95 21.59 -4.62
N LYS A 82 -5.06 22.03 -5.88
CA LYS A 82 -5.66 23.34 -6.23
C LYS A 82 -7.12 23.47 -5.80
N PHE A 83 -7.80 22.33 -5.65
CA PHE A 83 -9.20 22.23 -5.27
C PHE A 83 -9.42 21.76 -3.83
N ALA A 84 -8.37 21.72 -3.02
CA ALA A 84 -8.47 21.45 -1.60
C ALA A 84 -8.89 22.71 -0.82
N ARG A 85 -9.76 22.54 0.18
CA ARG A 85 -10.15 23.58 1.15
C ARG A 85 -10.30 22.96 2.53
N VAL A 86 -10.17 23.77 3.57
CA VAL A 86 -10.53 23.36 4.93
C VAL A 86 -11.98 23.78 5.19
N CYS A 87 -12.82 22.83 5.57
CA CYS A 87 -14.20 23.08 6.00
C CYS A 87 -14.43 22.44 7.36
N GLU A 88 -15.36 23.01 8.14
CA GLU A 88 -15.80 22.41 9.39
C GLU A 88 -16.91 21.39 9.13
N VAL A 89 -16.73 20.18 9.64
CA VAL A 89 -17.70 19.08 9.57
C VAL A 89 -17.74 18.40 10.94
N ASN A 90 -18.92 18.30 11.54
CA ASN A 90 -19.13 17.70 12.87
C ASN A 90 -18.23 18.31 13.98
N GLY A 91 -17.99 19.62 13.94
CA GLY A 91 -17.15 20.33 14.92
C GLY A 91 -15.65 20.14 14.73
N ARG A 92 -15.21 19.47 13.65
CA ARG A 92 -13.80 19.26 13.31
C ARG A 92 -13.47 19.86 11.95
N LYS A 93 -12.28 20.42 11.80
CA LYS A 93 -11.78 20.95 10.52
C LYS A 93 -11.15 19.83 9.70
N HIS A 94 -11.64 19.64 8.48
CA HIS A 94 -11.21 18.60 7.56
C HIS A 94 -10.72 19.18 6.24
N ILE A 95 -9.74 18.52 5.62
CA ILE A 95 -9.42 18.75 4.21
C ILE A 95 -10.57 18.20 3.36
N CYS A 96 -11.16 19.09 2.58
CA CYS A 96 -12.29 18.83 1.72
C CYS A 96 -11.91 19.13 0.28
N PHE A 97 -12.46 18.35 -0.65
CA PHE A 97 -12.21 18.54 -2.07
C PHE A 97 -13.42 19.08 -2.79
N ARG A 98 -13.17 19.66 -3.94
CA ARG A 98 -14.21 20.10 -4.86
C ARG A 98 -15.03 18.91 -5.36
N ASP A 99 -16.36 19.02 -5.33
CA ASP A 99 -17.30 17.98 -5.81
C ASP A 99 -16.94 17.37 -7.18
N LYS A 100 -16.54 18.19 -8.15
CA LYS A 100 -16.13 17.74 -9.49
C LYS A 100 -14.86 16.86 -9.52
N GLU A 101 -14.07 16.84 -8.45
CA GLU A 101 -12.83 16.05 -8.34
C GLU A 101 -13.09 14.65 -7.77
N ALA A 102 -14.35 14.25 -7.56
CA ALA A 102 -14.70 12.91 -7.07
C ALA A 102 -14.10 11.79 -7.95
N ASP A 103 -14.14 11.94 -9.28
CA ASP A 103 -13.54 10.97 -10.20
C ASP A 103 -12.00 10.93 -10.10
N ASN A 104 -11.36 12.09 -9.88
CA ASN A 104 -9.90 12.17 -9.67
C ASN A 104 -9.49 11.48 -8.35
N VAL A 105 -10.26 11.68 -7.28
CA VAL A 105 -10.09 10.95 -6.00
C VAL A 105 -10.29 9.44 -6.22
N TYR A 106 -11.26 9.04 -7.03
CA TYR A 106 -11.46 7.63 -7.37
C TYR A 106 -10.26 7.07 -8.17
N ASP A 107 -9.74 7.83 -9.13
CA ASP A 107 -8.55 7.47 -9.90
C ASP A 107 -7.31 7.32 -9.02
N MET A 108 -7.20 8.07 -7.92
CA MET A 108 -6.18 7.87 -6.89
C MET A 108 -6.22 6.44 -6.32
N PHE A 109 -7.39 6.02 -5.86
CA PHE A 109 -7.60 4.68 -5.30
C PHE A 109 -7.41 3.58 -6.36
N ARG A 110 -7.81 3.83 -7.61
CA ARG A 110 -7.56 2.90 -8.74
C ARG A 110 -6.07 2.77 -9.07
N THR A 111 -5.33 3.88 -9.00
CA THR A 111 -3.88 3.89 -9.23
C THR A 111 -3.18 3.04 -8.18
N ARG A 112 -3.55 3.19 -6.91
CA ARG A 112 -3.07 2.33 -5.81
C ARG A 112 -3.29 0.85 -6.10
N TYR A 113 -4.52 0.48 -6.45
CA TYR A 113 -4.86 -0.91 -6.79
C TYR A 113 -3.99 -1.42 -7.95
N THR A 114 -3.79 -0.60 -8.99
CA THR A 114 -3.01 -0.95 -10.18
C THR A 114 -1.54 -1.21 -9.83
N LEU A 115 -0.92 -0.32 -9.06
CA LEU A 115 0.47 -0.48 -8.60
C LEU A 115 0.64 -1.73 -7.74
N HIS A 116 -0.29 -1.97 -6.80
CA HIS A 116 -0.27 -3.19 -6.01
C HIS A 116 -0.41 -4.44 -6.88
N ARG A 117 -1.38 -4.47 -7.80
CA ARG A 117 -1.66 -5.64 -8.64
C ARG A 117 -0.53 -5.93 -9.63
N GLN A 118 0.06 -4.92 -10.24
CA GLN A 118 1.01 -5.06 -11.34
C GLN A 118 2.47 -5.10 -10.88
N ALA A 119 2.81 -4.44 -9.77
CA ALA A 119 4.19 -4.28 -9.33
C ALA A 119 4.43 -4.84 -7.91
N TYR A 120 3.86 -4.22 -6.88
CA TYR A 120 4.22 -4.55 -5.48
C TYR A 120 3.84 -5.98 -5.12
N GLN A 121 2.68 -6.44 -5.58
CA GLN A 121 2.23 -7.81 -5.42
C GLN A 121 2.36 -8.56 -6.75
N HIS A 122 3.41 -8.33 -7.52
CA HIS A 122 3.65 -9.10 -8.73
C HIS A 122 4.09 -10.54 -8.35
N LYS A 123 3.52 -11.55 -9.02
CA LYS A 123 3.76 -12.97 -8.70
C LYS A 123 5.23 -13.37 -8.56
N ILE A 124 6.13 -12.77 -9.35
CA ILE A 124 7.57 -13.06 -9.25
C ILE A 124 8.24 -12.27 -8.11
N THR A 125 7.78 -11.04 -7.83
CA THR A 125 8.25 -10.25 -6.69
C THR A 125 7.95 -11.00 -5.39
N ASN A 126 6.71 -11.46 -5.22
CA ASN A 126 6.32 -12.24 -4.05
C ASN A 126 7.14 -13.53 -3.89
N ILE A 127 7.57 -14.19 -4.98
CA ILE A 127 8.47 -15.34 -4.90
C ILE A 127 9.83 -14.93 -4.32
N ILE A 128 10.40 -13.85 -4.82
CA ILE A 128 11.71 -13.36 -4.39
C ILE A 128 11.64 -12.93 -2.92
N GLU A 129 10.63 -12.15 -2.52
CA GLU A 129 10.41 -11.76 -1.13
C GLU A 129 10.24 -12.96 -0.20
N ASN A 130 9.47 -13.98 -0.60
CA ASN A 130 9.35 -15.20 0.21
C ASN A 130 10.68 -15.95 0.34
N LEU A 131 11.54 -15.92 -0.69
CA LEU A 131 12.87 -16.52 -0.60
C LEU A 131 13.77 -15.71 0.32
N THR A 132 13.77 -14.37 0.23
CA THR A 132 14.66 -13.51 1.03
C THR A 132 14.22 -13.40 2.50
N LEU A 133 12.92 -13.25 2.78
CA LEU A 133 12.36 -13.17 4.15
C LEU A 133 12.66 -14.42 4.98
N ASN A 134 12.57 -15.61 4.38
CA ASN A 134 12.93 -16.87 5.06
C ASN A 134 14.42 -16.95 5.43
N SER A 135 15.23 -16.03 4.92
CA SER A 135 16.69 -16.03 5.07
C SER A 135 17.28 -14.72 5.64
N ALA A 136 16.46 -13.69 5.93
CA ALA A 136 16.86 -12.41 6.52
C ALA A 136 18.02 -11.68 5.79
N LEU A 137 17.96 -11.58 4.46
CA LEU A 137 19.13 -11.22 3.62
C LEU A 137 19.19 -9.77 3.13
N ASP A 138 18.14 -8.98 3.31
CA ASP A 138 17.96 -7.76 2.51
C ASP A 138 19.00 -6.65 2.81
N GLU A 139 19.48 -6.52 4.05
CA GLU A 139 20.46 -5.49 4.42
C GLU A 139 21.93 -5.92 4.21
N ILE A 140 22.18 -7.20 3.94
CA ILE A 140 23.53 -7.78 3.90
C ILE A 140 23.76 -8.67 2.68
N PHE A 141 22.97 -8.49 1.62
CA PHE A 141 23.03 -9.30 0.39
C PHE A 141 24.46 -9.47 -0.13
N GLU A 142 25.20 -8.37 -0.28
CA GLU A 142 26.58 -8.38 -0.79
C GLU A 142 27.55 -9.06 0.18
N GLN A 143 27.35 -8.87 1.49
CA GLN A 143 28.19 -9.50 2.51
C GLN A 143 27.97 -11.01 2.55
N ILE A 144 26.71 -11.47 2.43
CA ILE A 144 26.39 -12.91 2.39
C ILE A 144 26.87 -13.54 1.09
N SER A 145 26.69 -12.85 -0.04
CA SER A 145 27.13 -13.34 -1.35
C SER A 145 28.64 -13.51 -1.42
N SER A 146 29.42 -12.61 -0.79
CA SER A 146 30.88 -12.65 -0.76
C SER A 146 31.48 -13.48 0.38
N SER A 147 30.72 -13.78 1.44
CA SER A 147 31.21 -14.57 2.57
C SER A 147 31.60 -15.98 2.16
N THR A 148 32.68 -16.50 2.75
CA THR A 148 33.11 -17.90 2.60
C THR A 148 32.63 -18.79 3.74
N ALA A 149 32.03 -18.23 4.79
CA ALA A 149 31.62 -18.98 5.98
C ALA A 149 30.59 -20.08 5.65
N ASP A 150 30.83 -21.29 6.16
CA ASP A 150 29.93 -22.42 5.96
C ASP A 150 28.54 -22.20 6.56
N SER A 151 28.46 -21.43 7.65
CA SER A 151 27.19 -21.05 8.30
C SER A 151 26.26 -20.24 7.38
N LEU A 152 26.78 -19.56 6.37
CA LEU A 152 26.02 -18.75 5.41
C LEU A 152 25.83 -19.45 4.06
N LYS A 153 26.22 -20.74 3.94
CA LYS A 153 26.13 -21.49 2.69
C LYS A 153 24.69 -21.57 2.17
N GLU A 154 23.72 -21.87 3.03
CA GLU A 154 22.30 -21.97 2.63
C GLU A 154 21.77 -20.63 2.08
N SER A 155 22.00 -19.54 2.81
CA SER A 155 21.63 -18.19 2.39
C SER A 155 22.24 -17.81 1.04
N ARG A 156 23.54 -18.07 0.88
CA ARG A 156 24.27 -17.83 -0.38
C ARG A 156 23.73 -18.67 -1.53
N ASP A 157 23.34 -19.92 -1.28
CA ASP A 157 22.71 -20.78 -2.29
C ASP A 157 21.32 -20.25 -2.72
N ILE A 158 20.55 -19.67 -1.80
CA ILE A 158 19.28 -19.00 -2.11
C ILE A 158 19.52 -17.76 -2.98
N LEU A 159 20.47 -16.89 -2.62
CA LEU A 159 20.81 -15.71 -3.43
C LEU A 159 21.30 -16.09 -4.82
N ASN A 160 22.15 -17.11 -4.91
CA ASN A 160 22.62 -17.63 -6.19
C ASN A 160 21.46 -18.15 -7.07
N LYS A 161 20.42 -18.74 -6.48
CA LYS A 161 19.20 -19.13 -7.23
C LYS A 161 18.45 -17.91 -7.74
N ILE A 162 18.36 -16.83 -6.96
CA ILE A 162 17.72 -15.58 -7.39
C ILE A 162 18.50 -14.96 -8.57
N VAL A 163 19.82 -14.78 -8.42
CA VAL A 163 20.71 -14.20 -9.44
C VAL A 163 20.68 -15.02 -10.73
N ARG A 164 20.73 -16.35 -10.62
CA ARG A 164 20.66 -17.26 -11.78
C ARG A 164 19.24 -17.49 -12.30
N ARG A 165 18.24 -16.78 -11.76
CA ARG A 165 16.82 -16.91 -12.09
C ARG A 165 16.27 -18.33 -11.97
N LYS A 166 16.85 -19.15 -11.09
CA LYS A 166 16.36 -20.47 -10.68
C LYS A 166 15.26 -20.34 -9.60
N LEU A 167 14.24 -19.55 -9.91
CA LEU A 167 13.11 -19.29 -9.01
C LEU A 167 12.06 -20.42 -9.06
N PRO A 168 11.27 -20.62 -8.00
CA PRO A 168 10.00 -21.32 -8.07
C PRO A 168 9.17 -20.92 -9.29
N LYS A 169 8.40 -21.87 -9.83
CA LYS A 169 7.55 -21.65 -10.99
C LYS A 169 6.14 -21.32 -10.53
N PHE A 170 5.54 -20.30 -11.12
CA PHE A 170 4.15 -19.97 -10.90
C PHE A 170 3.25 -21.03 -11.56
N VAL A 171 2.31 -21.58 -10.80
CA VAL A 171 1.36 -22.62 -11.24
C VAL A 171 0.02 -21.98 -11.60
N GLY A 172 -0.51 -21.13 -10.73
CA GLY A 172 -1.83 -20.53 -10.95
C GLY A 172 -2.22 -19.51 -9.89
N GLU A 173 -3.28 -18.75 -10.18
CA GLU A 173 -3.90 -17.77 -9.29
C GLU A 173 -5.42 -17.98 -9.28
N ALA A 174 -6.03 -17.88 -8.09
CA ALA A 174 -7.48 -17.88 -7.92
C ALA A 174 -7.91 -16.73 -7.00
N ARG A 175 -9.13 -16.21 -7.22
CA ARG A 175 -9.75 -15.17 -6.38
C ARG A 175 -10.68 -15.83 -5.37
N LEU A 176 -10.46 -15.56 -4.09
CA LEU A 176 -11.32 -16.11 -3.03
C LEU A 176 -12.59 -15.28 -2.87
N THR A 177 -13.70 -15.97 -2.57
CA THR A 177 -14.99 -15.36 -2.25
C THR A 177 -15.21 -15.21 -0.74
N GLU A 178 -14.47 -15.97 0.08
CA GLU A 178 -14.52 -15.97 1.54
C GLU A 178 -13.12 -15.75 2.11
N LYS A 179 -13.05 -15.04 3.26
CA LYS A 179 -11.78 -14.74 3.93
C LYS A 179 -11.07 -16.01 4.35
N ASN A 180 -9.85 -16.22 3.86
CA ASN A 180 -9.03 -17.37 4.23
C ASN A 180 -7.84 -16.93 5.11
N LYS A 181 -7.59 -17.67 6.21
CA LYS A 181 -6.61 -17.30 7.24
C LYS A 181 -5.14 -17.56 6.85
N SER A 182 -4.83 -18.03 5.64
CA SER A 182 -3.47 -18.45 5.28
C SER A 182 -2.99 -17.97 3.91
N LYS A 183 -1.83 -17.30 3.89
CA LYS A 183 -1.02 -16.86 2.73
C LYS A 183 -1.82 -16.39 1.51
N VAL A 184 -2.55 -15.30 1.72
CA VAL A 184 -3.34 -14.62 0.70
C VAL A 184 -2.65 -13.30 0.33
N VAL A 185 -2.75 -12.89 -0.93
CA VAL A 185 -2.44 -11.52 -1.34
C VAL A 185 -3.70 -10.70 -1.19
N ASP A 186 -3.69 -9.77 -0.23
CA ASP A 186 -4.80 -8.85 0.00
C ASP A 186 -4.61 -7.61 -0.86
N LEU A 187 -5.54 -7.38 -1.79
CA LEU A 187 -5.59 -6.17 -2.60
C LEU A 187 -6.80 -5.34 -2.20
N ASP A 188 -6.58 -4.08 -1.88
CA ASP A 188 -7.64 -3.13 -1.57
C ASP A 188 -7.30 -1.70 -2.00
N HIS A 189 -8.28 -0.82 -1.85
CA HIS A 189 -8.11 0.62 -2.06
C HIS A 189 -7.53 1.36 -0.84
N GLY A 190 -6.85 0.67 0.08
CA GLY A 190 -6.24 1.25 1.30
C GLY A 190 -7.15 1.27 2.52
N MET A 191 -8.40 0.81 2.40
CA MET A 191 -9.38 0.77 3.49
C MET A 191 -10.09 -0.59 3.62
N LYS A 192 -9.42 -1.70 3.30
CA LYS A 192 -10.00 -3.04 3.30
C LYS A 192 -11.24 -3.09 2.38
N ASP A 193 -12.34 -3.64 2.88
CA ASP A 193 -13.61 -3.81 2.17
C ASP A 193 -14.43 -2.53 2.03
N LYS A 194 -14.02 -1.43 2.66
CA LYS A 194 -14.75 -0.16 2.67
C LYS A 194 -14.46 0.66 1.41
N ASN A 195 -15.50 1.36 0.95
CA ASN A 195 -15.36 2.36 -0.10
C ASN A 195 -14.70 3.63 0.48
N PRO A 196 -13.46 3.96 0.11
CA PRO A 196 -12.77 5.05 0.76
C PRO A 196 -13.34 6.43 0.40
N ILE A 197 -14.06 6.58 -0.73
CA ILE A 197 -14.65 7.86 -1.14
C ILE A 197 -15.80 8.30 -0.21
N GLU A 198 -16.44 7.36 0.49
CA GLU A 198 -17.50 7.66 1.47
C GLU A 198 -16.96 8.40 2.71
N TYR A 199 -15.64 8.31 2.94
CA TYR A 199 -14.93 8.96 4.03
C TYR A 199 -14.24 10.26 3.59
N VAL A 200 -14.58 10.76 2.40
CA VAL A 200 -14.06 12.02 1.83
C VAL A 200 -15.16 13.07 1.86
N TYR A 201 -14.81 14.27 2.33
CA TYR A 201 -15.72 15.40 2.36
C TYR A 201 -15.55 16.27 1.11
N PHE A 202 -16.68 16.62 0.50
CA PHE A 202 -16.72 17.41 -0.72
C PHE A 202 -17.51 18.71 -0.54
N TYR A 203 -17.07 19.78 -1.19
CA TYR A 203 -17.76 21.07 -1.22
C TYR A 203 -18.20 21.46 -2.64
N SER A 204 -19.28 22.24 -2.73
CA SER A 204 -19.85 22.70 -4.01
C SER A 204 -19.50 24.16 -4.33
N LYS A 205 -19.88 24.65 -5.52
CA LYS A 205 -19.40 25.97 -6.04
C LYS A 205 -20.16 27.08 -5.35
N ARG A 206 -21.41 26.76 -5.12
CA ARG A 206 -22.40 27.60 -4.48
C ARG A 206 -22.17 27.66 -2.97
N LYS A 207 -21.60 26.59 -2.39
CA LYS A 207 -21.36 26.46 -0.95
C LYS A 207 -19.93 25.98 -0.68
N PRO A 208 -18.92 26.88 -0.79
CA PRO A 208 -17.52 26.52 -0.69
C PRO A 208 -17.00 26.25 0.73
N ASN A 209 -17.80 26.55 1.75
CA ASN A 209 -17.46 26.35 3.16
C ASN A 209 -18.37 25.30 3.84
N GLU A 210 -19.31 24.71 3.09
CA GLU A 210 -20.13 23.59 3.56
C GLU A 210 -19.64 22.34 2.84
N ALA A 211 -19.17 21.35 3.60
CA ALA A 211 -18.74 20.08 3.05
C ALA A 211 -19.60 18.93 3.58
N SER A 212 -19.79 17.92 2.74
CA SER A 212 -20.51 16.70 3.09
C SER A 212 -19.91 15.51 2.34
N PRO A 213 -20.14 14.27 2.82
CA PRO A 213 -19.84 13.09 2.02
C PRO A 213 -20.57 13.16 0.67
N ILE A 214 -19.96 12.60 -0.36
CA ILE A 214 -20.63 12.41 -1.64
C ILE A 214 -21.70 11.33 -1.51
N LYS A 215 -22.85 11.52 -2.16
CA LYS A 215 -23.95 10.55 -2.13
C LYS A 215 -23.84 9.58 -3.30
N ASP A 216 -24.29 8.35 -3.12
CA ASP A 216 -24.20 7.29 -4.14
C ASP A 216 -24.76 7.68 -5.51
N TYR A 217 -25.86 8.42 -5.56
CA TYR A 217 -26.46 8.87 -6.83
C TYR A 217 -25.59 9.88 -7.60
N GLN A 218 -24.61 10.49 -6.94
CA GLN A 218 -23.65 11.41 -7.55
C GLN A 218 -22.43 10.68 -8.11
N LEU A 219 -22.26 9.39 -7.77
CA LEU A 219 -21.18 8.56 -8.25
C LEU A 219 -21.61 7.80 -9.51
N SER A 220 -20.63 7.48 -10.35
CA SER A 220 -20.87 6.68 -11.55
C SER A 220 -21.29 5.25 -11.17
N SER A 221 -22.32 4.73 -11.84
CA SER A 221 -22.74 3.33 -11.69
C SER A 221 -21.73 2.33 -12.25
N PHE A 222 -20.70 2.81 -12.96
CA PHE A 222 -19.56 2.01 -13.44
C PHE A 222 -18.46 1.84 -12.40
N LEU A 223 -18.56 2.48 -11.23
CA LEU A 223 -17.61 2.26 -10.14
C LEU A 223 -17.78 0.85 -9.54
N PRO A 224 -16.70 0.24 -9.00
CA PRO A 224 -16.75 -1.05 -8.34
C PRO A 224 -17.70 -1.05 -7.14
N LYS A 225 -18.34 -2.21 -6.93
CA LYS A 225 -19.16 -2.50 -5.75
C LYS A 225 -18.40 -3.25 -4.66
N ARG A 226 -17.16 -3.65 -4.93
CA ARG A 226 -16.26 -4.34 -4.00
C ARG A 226 -14.91 -3.64 -4.04
N PHE A 227 -14.36 -3.38 -2.85
CA PHE A 227 -13.14 -2.57 -2.67
C PHE A 227 -11.94 -3.38 -2.19
N ASN A 228 -12.13 -4.67 -1.97
CA ASN A 228 -11.07 -5.63 -1.69
C ASN A 228 -11.22 -6.91 -2.52
N GLU A 229 -10.10 -7.57 -2.78
CA GLU A 229 -10.04 -8.93 -3.28
C GLU A 229 -8.89 -9.70 -2.61
N GLU A 230 -9.10 -11.00 -2.42
CA GLU A 230 -8.14 -11.93 -1.84
C GLU A 230 -7.67 -12.89 -2.93
N LEU A 231 -6.34 -13.01 -3.12
CA LEU A 231 -5.76 -13.91 -4.12
C LEU A 231 -4.95 -15.03 -3.48
N VAL A 232 -5.16 -16.25 -3.98
CA VAL A 232 -4.27 -17.38 -3.72
C VAL A 232 -3.37 -17.57 -4.94
N ARG A 233 -2.06 -17.66 -4.70
CA ARG A 233 -1.08 -17.99 -5.73
C ARG A 233 -0.32 -19.25 -5.36
N VAL A 234 -0.28 -20.21 -6.28
CA VAL A 234 0.40 -21.47 -6.09
C VAL A 234 1.70 -21.45 -6.88
N TYR A 235 2.77 -21.91 -6.22
CA TYR A 235 4.11 -22.00 -6.80
C TYR A 235 4.68 -23.39 -6.61
N TYR A 236 5.35 -23.89 -7.63
CA TYR A 236 6.09 -25.13 -7.60
C TYR A 236 7.58 -24.86 -7.35
N LYS A 237 8.14 -25.47 -6.32
CA LYS A 237 9.57 -25.36 -5.99
C LYS A 237 10.37 -26.20 -6.97
N ARG A 238 11.26 -25.57 -7.74
CA ARG A 238 12.14 -26.28 -8.69
C ARG A 238 13.11 -27.22 -7.97
N THR A 239 13.35 -28.34 -8.62
CA THR A 239 14.37 -29.34 -8.32
C THR A 239 15.46 -29.26 -9.40
N ASP A 240 16.70 -29.69 -9.11
CA ASP A 240 17.77 -29.75 -10.12
C ASP A 240 17.62 -30.98 -11.06
N GLU A 241 16.37 -31.34 -11.39
CA GLU A 241 16.01 -32.47 -12.25
C GLU A 241 16.16 -32.14 -13.74
N LYS A 242 16.08 -33.18 -14.60
CA LYS A 242 16.12 -32.97 -16.05
C LYS A 242 14.91 -32.13 -16.48
N LYS A 243 15.09 -31.26 -17.48
CA LYS A 243 14.02 -30.38 -18.01
C LYS A 243 12.70 -31.11 -18.31
N GLU A 244 12.79 -32.35 -18.80
CA GLU A 244 11.61 -33.17 -19.12
C GLU A 244 10.83 -33.60 -17.87
N GLU A 245 11.53 -33.91 -16.77
CA GLU A 245 10.92 -34.25 -15.48
C GLU A 245 10.32 -33.01 -14.82
N GLU A 246 11.02 -31.86 -14.87
CA GLU A 246 10.47 -30.57 -14.41
C GLU A 246 9.15 -30.25 -15.12
N LYS A 247 9.08 -30.46 -16.44
CA LYS A 247 7.87 -30.21 -17.24
C LYS A 247 6.70 -31.09 -16.78
N LYS A 248 6.93 -32.39 -16.59
CA LYS A 248 5.88 -33.32 -16.13
C LYS A 248 5.34 -32.93 -14.76
N LYS A 249 6.23 -32.58 -13.80
CA LYS A 249 5.81 -32.14 -12.47
C LYS A 249 5.05 -30.82 -12.49
N MET A 250 5.40 -29.90 -13.40
CA MET A 250 4.63 -28.69 -13.62
C MET A 250 3.21 -28.99 -14.12
N GLU A 251 3.07 -29.87 -15.12
CA GLU A 251 1.76 -30.29 -15.64
C GLU A 251 0.91 -30.99 -14.55
N GLU A 252 1.53 -31.79 -13.68
CA GLU A 252 0.87 -32.39 -12.52
C GLU A 252 0.42 -31.32 -11.50
N ALA A 253 1.27 -30.34 -11.19
CA ALA A 253 0.94 -29.26 -10.28
C ALA A 253 -0.23 -28.40 -10.80
N GLU A 254 -0.27 -28.12 -12.10
CA GLU A 254 -1.38 -27.41 -12.76
C GLU A 254 -2.68 -28.21 -12.68
N LYS A 255 -2.65 -29.53 -12.91
CA LYS A 255 -3.82 -30.41 -12.75
C LYS A 255 -4.33 -30.42 -11.31
N CYS A 256 -3.44 -30.56 -10.33
CA CYS A 256 -3.80 -30.51 -8.92
C CYS A 256 -4.43 -29.16 -8.54
N PHE A 257 -3.88 -28.06 -9.06
CA PHE A 257 -4.44 -26.73 -8.85
C PHE A 257 -5.85 -26.61 -9.45
N GLN A 258 -6.08 -27.12 -10.65
CA GLN A 258 -7.40 -27.10 -11.28
C GLN A 258 -8.42 -27.92 -10.49
N ILE A 259 -8.08 -29.14 -10.08
CA ILE A 259 -8.94 -29.99 -9.24
C ILE A 259 -9.31 -29.27 -7.93
N TRP A 260 -8.34 -28.59 -7.31
CA TRP A 260 -8.58 -27.78 -6.11
C TRP A 260 -9.53 -26.61 -6.39
N CYS A 261 -9.35 -25.89 -7.50
CA CYS A 261 -10.25 -24.83 -7.93
C CYS A 261 -11.68 -25.35 -8.15
N ASP A 262 -11.86 -26.44 -8.90
CA ASP A 262 -13.16 -27.02 -9.19
C ASP A 262 -13.90 -27.42 -7.89
N SER A 263 -13.17 -28.04 -6.96
CA SER A 263 -13.69 -28.40 -5.63
C SER A 263 -14.08 -27.18 -4.78
N LYS A 264 -13.34 -26.06 -4.88
CA LYS A 264 -13.54 -24.88 -4.02
C LYS A 264 -14.55 -23.88 -4.56
N PHE A 265 -14.64 -23.76 -5.87
CA PHE A 265 -15.49 -22.76 -6.54
C PHE A 265 -16.74 -23.36 -7.19
N GLY A 266 -16.91 -24.69 -7.15
CA GLY A 266 -18.10 -25.34 -7.68
C GLY A 266 -18.24 -25.15 -9.19
N LEU A 267 -17.13 -25.16 -9.93
CA LEU A 267 -17.13 -25.14 -11.39
C LEU A 267 -17.56 -26.53 -11.89
N HIS A 268 -18.87 -26.77 -11.90
CA HIS A 268 -19.51 -27.91 -12.56
C HIS A 268 -20.39 -27.39 -13.70
#